data_AF-A0A0C9ZSR8-F1
#
_entry.id   AF-A0A0C9ZSR8-F1
#
_cell.length_a   1.000
_cell.length_b   1.000
_cell.length_c   1.000
_cell.angle_alpha   90.00
_cell.angle_beta   90.00
_cell.angle_gamma   90.00
#
_symmetry.space_group_name_H-M   'P 1'
#
loop_
_entity.id
_entity.type
_entity.pdbx_description
1 polymer ?
#
loop_
_entity_poly.entity_id
_entity_poly.type
_entity_poly.pdbx_seq_one_letter_code
_entity_poly.pdbx_strand_id
1 'polypeptide(L)'
;GSGWVDGEIMETLWSMLNIVSASTRSMTTPHCQELLDFQMNDSNFMKMIRMADSLSQKLKTARASVVLARDAFERFNKAITPDQQRNWGRQEEAALLRHVHDPSVMDVFEIQLKKAPTVHAVELQLLEKSPQQGVHHEAVSWITRGLAIEQGEIILNIYRKDSGPNPSELKRLTIARRAEKLLAERSRFIVDGRIYLQMDDEFERSNESDGRADPMVGQDTLDDEEILSNDSYSNSSVVEVFGRASCNDPTSSCVPLPSKFGSAYCKANKFHHLVEMELELHMGQANDALHGLHLALADKAVIFRGVVRPAMNYSMRTWAWQMIHSIDTSVKQCATIYRQCWLAMIALGAGSEILDRYQELQKSHLSTSAAAFTQGAHDHRSSQLPWFWMIDIPKDTDSKSWLSEFYHIHWLHTKAAKDRWEEENELVTSEFQWVVNFFQHRAKRWNEIYMANKSAGNHGAACYAARQQAVYDRLAEQAQLIWQEMNPDDIACHHGT
;
A
#
# COMPACT_ATOMS: atom_id res chain seq x y z
N GLY A 1 -24.43 -13.80 -8.04
CA GLY A 1 -23.71 -14.46 -6.96
C GLY A 1 -22.81 -13.45 -6.32
N SER A 2 -21.94 -13.93 -5.45
CA SER A 2 -20.95 -13.16 -4.70
C SER A 2 -19.62 -13.22 -5.45
N GLY A 3 -19.50 -12.50 -6.58
CA GLY A 3 -18.20 -12.25 -7.23
C GLY A 3 -17.41 -11.14 -6.53
N TRP A 4 -16.10 -11.06 -6.83
CA TRP A 4 -14.99 -10.17 -6.38
C TRP A 4 -15.15 -9.18 -5.19
N VAL A 5 -16.31 -8.55 -5.00
CA VAL A 5 -16.60 -7.52 -3.97
C VAL A 5 -17.94 -7.78 -3.25
N ASP A 6 -18.88 -8.46 -3.90
CA ASP A 6 -20.28 -8.54 -3.47
C ASP A 6 -20.50 -9.53 -2.31
N GLY A 7 -19.49 -10.33 -1.95
CA GLY A 7 -19.49 -11.21 -0.77
C GLY A 7 -18.83 -10.61 0.48
N GLU A 8 -18.02 -9.55 0.35
CA GLU A 8 -17.24 -8.98 1.47
C GLU A 8 -17.90 -7.78 2.13
N ILE A 9 -18.81 -7.09 1.43
CA ILE A 9 -19.40 -5.84 1.92
C ILE A 9 -20.91 -6.01 2.09
N MET A 10 -21.31 -6.46 3.28
CA MET A 10 -22.71 -6.46 3.75
C MET A 10 -23.33 -5.04 3.75
N GLU A 11 -22.52 -3.99 3.59
CA GLU A 11 -22.86 -2.59 3.83
C GLU A 11 -22.94 -1.70 2.58
N THR A 12 -22.95 -2.24 1.35
CA THR A 12 -22.96 -1.42 0.12
C THR A 12 -24.16 -0.46 0.01
N LEU A 13 -25.26 -0.77 0.71
CA LEU A 13 -26.47 0.06 0.73
C LEU A 13 -26.42 1.20 1.77
N TRP A 14 -25.53 1.12 2.76
CA TRP A 14 -25.55 2.01 3.94
C TRP A 14 -25.22 3.46 3.57
N SER A 15 -24.30 3.68 2.63
CA SER A 15 -23.96 5.04 2.18
C SER A 15 -25.17 5.79 1.63
N MET A 16 -26.01 5.10 0.84
CA MET A 16 -27.23 5.66 0.27
C MET A 16 -28.33 5.80 1.33
N LEU A 17 -28.51 4.78 2.18
CA LEU A 17 -29.51 4.80 3.26
C LEU A 17 -29.21 5.87 4.32
N ASN A 18 -27.93 6.17 4.58
CA ASN A 18 -27.55 7.23 5.52
C ASN A 18 -28.05 8.60 5.07
N ILE A 19 -28.03 8.88 3.75
CA ILE A 19 -28.58 10.11 3.18
C ILE A 19 -30.10 10.17 3.43
N VAL A 20 -30.81 9.07 3.17
CA VAL A 20 -32.26 8.98 3.38
C VAL A 20 -32.62 9.07 4.87
N SER A 21 -31.80 8.50 5.76
CA SER A 21 -32.07 8.41 7.20
C SER A 21 -32.27 9.80 7.85
N ALA A 22 -31.58 10.82 7.36
CA ALA A 22 -31.74 12.19 7.85
C ALA A 22 -33.17 12.71 7.64
N SER A 23 -33.79 12.36 6.51
CA SER A 23 -35.18 12.74 6.20
C SER A 23 -36.22 11.97 7.02
N THR A 24 -35.84 10.81 7.57
CA THR A 24 -36.74 9.97 8.37
C THR A 24 -36.86 10.36 9.85
N ARG A 25 -36.01 11.27 10.34
CA ARG A 25 -35.88 11.57 11.78
C ARG A 25 -37.14 12.14 12.45
N SER A 26 -37.95 12.87 11.70
CA SER A 26 -39.18 13.51 12.19
C SER A 26 -40.44 12.72 11.84
N MET A 27 -40.29 11.55 11.22
CA MET A 27 -41.40 10.72 10.76
C MET A 27 -41.86 9.79 11.88
N THR A 28 -43.14 9.42 11.87
CA THR A 28 -43.64 8.36 12.76
C THR A 28 -43.01 7.03 12.36
N THR A 29 -42.86 6.10 13.31
CA THR A 29 -42.20 4.81 13.08
C THR A 29 -42.76 4.05 11.86
N PRO A 30 -44.09 3.93 11.66
CA PRO A 30 -44.63 3.23 10.49
C PRO A 30 -44.22 3.90 9.18
N HIS A 31 -44.29 5.24 9.13
CA HIS A 31 -43.97 5.98 7.91
C HIS A 31 -42.45 5.95 7.62
N CYS A 32 -41.61 5.96 8.66
CA CYS A 32 -40.17 5.76 8.51
C CYS A 32 -39.87 4.40 7.88
N GLN A 33 -40.50 3.34 8.39
CA GLN A 33 -40.34 1.98 7.85
C GLN A 33 -40.77 1.89 6.38
N GLU A 34 -41.96 2.40 6.03
CA GLU A 34 -42.46 2.39 4.65
C GLU A 34 -41.52 3.14 3.69
N LEU A 35 -40.96 4.28 4.10
CA LEU A 35 -40.03 5.03 3.26
C LEU A 35 -38.72 4.26 3.05
N LEU A 36 -38.17 3.64 4.11
CA LEU A 36 -36.96 2.83 3.98
C LEU A 36 -37.19 1.61 3.09
N ASP A 37 -38.29 0.90 3.28
CA ASP A 37 -38.67 -0.25 2.44
C ASP A 37 -38.84 0.16 0.98
N PHE A 38 -39.45 1.33 0.71
CA PHE A 38 -39.56 1.87 -0.65
C PHE A 38 -38.19 2.13 -1.29
N GLN A 39 -37.27 2.78 -0.57
CA GLN A 39 -35.93 3.08 -1.08
C GLN A 39 -35.10 1.80 -1.29
N MET A 40 -35.20 0.83 -0.38
CA MET A 40 -34.55 -0.47 -0.53
C MET A 40 -35.11 -1.23 -1.74
N ASN A 41 -36.43 -1.22 -1.94
CA ASN A 41 -37.08 -1.84 -3.10
C ASN A 41 -36.71 -1.16 -4.42
N ASP A 42 -36.64 0.17 -4.46
CA ASP A 42 -36.17 0.90 -5.64
C ASP A 42 -34.71 0.53 -5.96
N SER A 43 -33.84 0.48 -4.96
CA SER A 43 -32.45 0.05 -5.15
C SER A 43 -32.35 -1.38 -5.70
N ASN A 44 -33.13 -2.31 -5.15
CA ASN A 44 -33.21 -3.69 -5.65
C ASN A 44 -33.73 -3.75 -7.09
N PHE A 45 -34.75 -2.94 -7.41
CA PHE A 45 -35.28 -2.83 -8.76
C PHE A 45 -34.23 -2.27 -9.73
N MET A 46 -33.52 -1.20 -9.35
CA MET A 46 -32.44 -0.62 -10.15
C MET A 46 -31.29 -1.59 -10.39
N LYS A 47 -30.91 -2.39 -9.38
CA LYS A 47 -29.92 -3.46 -9.53
C LYS A 47 -30.40 -4.53 -10.51
N MET A 48 -31.68 -4.92 -10.40
CA MET A 48 -32.29 -5.93 -11.27
C MET A 48 -32.32 -5.47 -12.74
N ILE A 49 -32.78 -4.26 -13.03
CA ILE A 49 -32.84 -3.77 -14.43
C ILE A 49 -31.47 -3.49 -15.05
N ARG A 50 -30.45 -3.17 -14.23
CA ARG A 50 -29.07 -2.90 -14.69
C ARG A 50 -28.16 -4.13 -14.64
N MET A 51 -28.70 -5.29 -14.30
CA MET A 51 -27.90 -6.48 -14.01
C MET A 51 -27.12 -6.95 -15.24
N ALA A 52 -27.76 -6.97 -16.41
CA ALA A 52 -27.11 -7.36 -17.67
C ALA A 52 -25.96 -6.41 -18.05
N ASP A 53 -26.18 -5.09 -17.96
CA ASP A 53 -25.14 -4.09 -18.26
C ASP A 53 -23.94 -4.23 -17.30
N SER A 54 -24.22 -4.37 -16.00
CA SER A 54 -23.19 -4.57 -14.97
C SER A 54 -22.37 -5.83 -15.20
N LEU A 55 -23.05 -6.97 -15.45
CA LEU A 55 -22.38 -8.24 -15.74
C LEU A 55 -21.58 -8.18 -17.05
N SER A 56 -22.04 -7.43 -18.05
CA SER A 56 -21.30 -7.23 -19.30
C SER A 56 -19.94 -6.56 -19.04
N GLN A 57 -19.92 -5.54 -18.18
CA GLN A 57 -18.71 -4.82 -17.84
C GLN A 57 -17.79 -5.65 -16.94
N LYS A 58 -18.36 -6.39 -15.98
CA LYS A 58 -17.62 -7.35 -15.15
C LYS A 58 -16.96 -8.42 -16.01
N LEU A 59 -17.69 -9.02 -16.95
CA LEU A 59 -17.19 -10.09 -17.81
C LEU A 59 -16.11 -9.59 -18.78
N LYS A 60 -16.26 -8.38 -19.36
CA LYS A 60 -15.18 -7.74 -20.15
C LYS A 60 -13.91 -7.56 -19.32
N THR A 61 -14.06 -7.11 -18.07
CA THR A 61 -12.95 -6.93 -17.13
C THR A 61 -12.30 -8.27 -16.78
N ALA A 62 -13.11 -9.28 -16.41
CA ALA A 62 -12.62 -10.61 -16.06
C ALA A 62 -11.84 -11.25 -17.23
N ARG A 63 -12.37 -11.21 -18.46
CA ARG A 63 -11.68 -11.74 -19.65
C ARG A 63 -10.33 -11.07 -19.90
N ALA A 64 -10.28 -9.74 -19.81
CA ALA A 64 -9.02 -9.01 -19.95
C ALA A 64 -8.03 -9.36 -18.82
N SER A 65 -8.51 -9.44 -17.58
CA SER A 65 -7.69 -9.79 -16.42
C SER A 65 -7.16 -11.22 -16.47
N VAL A 66 -7.94 -12.19 -16.96
CA VAL A 66 -7.48 -13.58 -17.15
C VAL A 66 -6.25 -13.63 -18.06
N VAL A 67 -6.28 -12.93 -19.19
CA VAL A 67 -5.14 -12.88 -20.12
C VAL A 67 -3.92 -12.28 -19.44
N LEU A 68 -4.07 -11.15 -18.76
CA LEU A 68 -2.97 -10.48 -18.05
C LEU A 68 -2.40 -11.34 -16.91
N ALA A 69 -3.26 -12.01 -16.14
CA ALA A 69 -2.86 -12.84 -15.01
C ALA A 69 -2.15 -14.13 -15.47
N ARG A 70 -2.64 -14.77 -16.55
CA ARG A 70 -1.97 -15.92 -17.20
C ARG A 70 -0.59 -15.54 -17.71
N ASP A 71 -0.48 -14.44 -18.45
CA ASP A 71 0.79 -13.95 -18.97
C ASP A 71 1.80 -13.64 -17.84
N ALA A 72 1.33 -13.01 -16.76
CA ALA A 72 2.16 -12.71 -15.60
C ALA A 72 2.65 -14.00 -14.93
N PHE A 73 1.74 -14.94 -14.65
CA PHE A 73 2.08 -16.22 -14.03
C PHE A 73 3.04 -17.03 -14.90
N GLU A 74 2.79 -17.16 -16.21
CA GLU A 74 3.67 -17.91 -17.12
C GLU A 74 5.10 -17.37 -17.14
N ARG A 75 5.28 -16.04 -17.09
CA ARG A 75 6.61 -15.42 -17.05
C ARG A 75 7.35 -15.75 -15.77
N PHE A 76 6.65 -15.78 -14.64
CA PHE A 76 7.23 -16.24 -13.37
C PHE A 76 7.51 -17.74 -13.41
N ASN A 77 6.58 -18.54 -13.91
CA ASN A 77 6.69 -19.98 -13.98
C ASN A 77 7.86 -20.44 -14.89
N LYS A 78 8.15 -19.71 -15.97
CA LYS A 78 9.33 -19.94 -16.83
C LYS A 78 10.66 -19.57 -16.15
N ALA A 79 10.63 -18.77 -15.10
CA ALA A 79 11.83 -18.27 -14.42
C ALA A 79 12.28 -19.15 -13.24
N ILE A 80 11.46 -20.11 -12.82
CA ILE A 80 11.69 -20.99 -11.66
C ILE A 80 12.10 -22.40 -12.11
N THR A 81 12.76 -23.13 -11.22
CA THR A 81 13.17 -24.51 -11.52
C THR A 81 12.00 -25.51 -11.41
N PRO A 82 12.03 -26.64 -12.14
CA PRO A 82 11.00 -27.67 -12.04
C PRO A 82 10.81 -28.23 -10.62
N ASP A 83 11.89 -28.27 -9.82
CA ASP A 83 11.83 -28.73 -8.43
C ASP A 83 11.11 -27.74 -7.52
N GLN A 84 11.37 -26.43 -7.68
CA GLN A 84 10.63 -25.38 -6.99
C GLN A 84 9.15 -25.42 -7.35
N GLN A 85 8.83 -25.52 -8.65
CA GLN A 85 7.43 -25.62 -9.10
C GLN A 85 6.69 -26.78 -8.44
N ARG A 86 7.32 -27.97 -8.38
CA ARG A 86 6.73 -29.14 -7.70
C ARG A 86 6.63 -28.99 -6.19
N ASN A 87 7.60 -28.33 -5.55
CA ASN A 87 7.59 -28.15 -4.11
C ASN A 87 6.53 -27.12 -3.68
N TRP A 88 6.53 -25.96 -4.31
CA TRP A 88 5.60 -24.87 -4.02
C TRP A 88 4.16 -25.24 -4.37
N GLY A 89 3.95 -25.92 -5.51
CA GLY A 89 2.62 -26.44 -5.86
C GLY A 89 2.08 -27.44 -4.83
N ARG A 90 2.93 -28.29 -4.24
CA ARG A 90 2.52 -29.20 -3.14
C ARG A 90 2.19 -28.44 -1.86
N GLN A 91 2.93 -27.39 -1.55
CA GLN A 91 2.67 -26.56 -0.35
C GLN A 91 1.34 -25.84 -0.45
N GLU A 92 1.05 -25.26 -1.61
CA GLU A 92 -0.22 -24.63 -1.92
C GLU A 92 -1.40 -25.61 -1.85
N GLU A 93 -1.29 -26.76 -2.51
CA GLU A 93 -2.35 -27.78 -2.49
C GLU A 93 -2.64 -28.25 -1.06
N ALA A 94 -1.59 -28.48 -0.27
CA ALA A 94 -1.74 -28.84 1.14
C ALA A 94 -2.40 -27.72 1.96
N ALA A 95 -2.06 -26.45 1.71
CA ALA A 95 -2.68 -25.30 2.36
C ALA A 95 -4.16 -25.18 1.99
N LEU A 96 -4.49 -25.26 0.70
CA LEU A 96 -5.87 -25.17 0.20
C LEU A 96 -6.76 -26.31 0.72
N LEU A 97 -6.22 -27.50 0.95
CA LEU A 97 -6.98 -28.61 1.54
C LEU A 97 -7.25 -28.46 3.03
N ARG A 98 -6.34 -27.79 3.77
CA ARG A 98 -6.38 -27.73 5.24
C ARG A 98 -6.91 -26.42 5.81
N HIS A 99 -6.96 -25.35 5.02
CA HIS A 99 -7.29 -24.00 5.51
C HIS A 99 -8.65 -23.91 6.22
N VAL A 100 -9.62 -24.76 5.85
CA VAL A 100 -10.95 -24.81 6.49
C VAL A 100 -10.86 -25.25 7.95
N HIS A 101 -9.88 -26.10 8.28
CA HIS A 101 -9.70 -26.67 9.61
C HIS A 101 -8.60 -25.96 10.42
N ASP A 102 -7.60 -25.43 9.73
CA ASP A 102 -6.47 -24.73 10.34
C ASP A 102 -6.10 -23.52 9.48
N PRO A 103 -6.54 -22.30 9.83
CA PRO A 103 -6.22 -21.09 9.08
C PRO A 103 -4.71 -20.79 9.01
N SER A 104 -3.90 -21.27 9.96
CA SER A 104 -2.46 -20.99 10.00
C SER A 104 -1.69 -21.61 8.83
N VAL A 105 -2.25 -22.61 8.15
CA VAL A 105 -1.63 -23.18 6.94
C VAL A 105 -1.57 -22.19 5.78
N MET A 106 -2.36 -21.10 5.83
CA MET A 106 -2.31 -20.03 4.84
C MET A 106 -1.07 -19.14 5.00
N ASP A 107 -0.32 -19.26 6.09
CA ASP A 107 0.96 -18.56 6.28
C ASP A 107 1.99 -18.95 5.21
N VAL A 108 1.78 -20.03 4.45
CA VAL A 108 2.57 -20.39 3.25
C VAL A 108 2.61 -19.24 2.21
N PHE A 109 1.61 -18.37 2.20
CA PHE A 109 1.57 -17.16 1.37
C PHE A 109 2.30 -15.96 2.01
N GLU A 110 2.80 -16.12 3.24
CA GLU A 110 3.58 -15.13 3.95
C GLU A 110 5.08 -15.48 4.01
N ILE A 111 5.87 -14.46 4.33
CA ILE A 111 7.32 -14.56 4.49
C ILE A 111 7.66 -15.36 5.75
N GLN A 112 8.28 -16.53 5.57
CA GLN A 112 8.66 -17.46 6.64
C GLN A 112 10.04 -17.21 7.27
N LEU A 113 10.76 -16.13 6.93
CA LEU A 113 11.99 -15.82 7.66
C LEU A 113 11.65 -15.28 9.05
N LYS A 114 12.47 -15.65 10.03
CA LYS A 114 12.44 -15.03 11.36
C LYS A 114 12.67 -13.53 11.20
N LYS A 115 11.60 -12.75 11.28
CA LYS A 115 11.67 -11.29 11.22
C LYS A 115 12.57 -10.80 12.34
N ALA A 116 13.56 -10.00 12.00
CA ALA A 116 14.33 -9.29 13.02
C ALA A 116 13.38 -8.40 13.85
N PRO A 117 13.69 -8.13 15.13
CA PRO A 117 12.84 -7.30 15.97
C PRO A 117 12.59 -5.92 15.34
N THR A 118 11.31 -5.55 15.18
CA THR A 118 10.88 -4.24 14.69
C THR A 118 11.09 -3.17 15.76
N VAL A 119 10.98 -1.88 15.42
CA VAL A 119 11.02 -0.79 16.44
C VAL A 119 10.00 -1.05 17.53
N HIS A 120 8.78 -1.47 17.17
CA HIS A 120 7.72 -1.77 18.14
C HIS A 120 8.04 -2.97 19.03
N ALA A 121 8.66 -4.02 18.48
CA ALA A 121 9.08 -5.18 19.27
C ALA A 121 10.20 -4.81 20.24
N VAL A 122 11.16 -3.99 19.81
CA VAL A 122 12.25 -3.50 20.68
C VAL A 122 11.71 -2.54 21.74
N GLU A 123 10.82 -1.61 21.37
CA GLU A 123 10.16 -0.71 22.32
C GLU A 123 9.41 -1.49 23.40
N LEU A 124 8.62 -2.51 23.02
CA LEU A 124 7.93 -3.37 23.97
C LEU A 124 8.91 -4.08 24.92
N GLN A 125 10.01 -4.64 24.39
CA GLN A 125 11.03 -5.28 25.22
C GLN A 125 11.70 -4.30 26.20
N LEU A 126 11.97 -3.06 25.78
CA LEU A 126 12.54 -2.03 26.63
C LEU A 126 11.57 -1.58 27.73
N LEU A 127 10.28 -1.47 27.41
CA LEU A 127 9.23 -1.15 28.38
C LEU A 127 9.04 -2.29 29.40
N GLU A 128 9.07 -3.55 28.97
CA GLU A 128 8.96 -4.72 29.85
C GLU A 128 10.18 -4.89 30.79
N LYS A 129 11.39 -4.56 30.31
CA LYS A 129 12.63 -4.61 31.11
C LYS A 129 12.72 -3.48 32.14
N SER A 130 12.01 -2.38 31.92
CA SER A 130 12.07 -1.20 32.80
C SER A 130 11.13 -1.36 34.01
N PRO A 131 11.52 -0.96 35.23
CA PRO A 131 10.62 -1.01 36.39
C PRO A 131 9.39 -0.13 36.13
N GLN A 132 8.18 -0.66 36.41
CA GLN A 132 6.87 -0.04 36.11
C GLN A 132 6.61 1.34 36.74
N GLN A 133 7.56 1.88 37.51
CA GLN A 133 7.51 3.22 38.11
C GLN A 133 8.88 3.89 38.03
N GLY A 134 9.00 4.94 37.21
CA GLY A 134 10.17 5.81 37.15
C GLY A 134 10.29 6.60 35.84
N VAL A 135 11.04 7.70 35.88
CA VAL A 135 11.36 8.59 34.75
C VAL A 135 11.92 7.82 33.53
N HIS A 136 12.52 6.64 33.76
CA HIS A 136 13.06 5.78 32.71
C HIS A 136 12.01 5.12 31.80
N HIS A 137 10.80 4.83 32.30
CA HIS A 137 9.72 4.23 31.49
C HIS A 137 9.23 5.22 30.42
N GLU A 138 9.11 6.51 30.78
CA GLU A 138 8.68 7.56 29.87
C GLU A 138 9.79 7.95 28.86
N ALA A 139 11.06 7.68 29.18
CA ALA A 139 12.20 7.96 28.32
C ALA A 139 12.21 7.12 27.03
N VAL A 140 11.84 5.83 27.10
CA VAL A 140 11.74 4.96 25.91
C VAL A 140 10.73 5.54 24.92
N SER A 141 9.50 5.82 25.39
CA SER A 141 8.45 6.42 24.56
C SER A 141 8.82 7.82 24.07
N TRP A 142 9.59 8.60 24.85
CA TRP A 142 10.14 9.86 24.38
C TRP A 142 11.09 9.63 23.20
N ILE A 143 12.09 8.75 23.31
CA ILE A 143 13.03 8.44 22.21
C ILE A 143 12.28 7.93 20.97
N THR A 144 11.33 6.99 21.11
CA THR A 144 10.53 6.49 19.99
C THR A 144 9.79 7.62 19.27
N ARG A 145 9.20 8.57 20.01
CA ARG A 145 8.57 9.76 19.41
C ARG A 145 9.59 10.61 18.64
N GLY A 146 10.80 10.77 19.17
CA GLY A 146 11.88 11.48 18.48
C GLY A 146 12.29 10.82 17.16
N LEU A 147 12.41 9.49 17.15
CA LEU A 147 12.69 8.71 15.93
C LEU A 147 11.56 8.84 14.89
N ALA A 148 10.30 8.85 15.34
CA ALA A 148 9.14 9.05 14.45
C ALA A 148 9.12 10.45 13.83
N ILE A 149 9.48 11.49 14.60
CA ILE A 149 9.62 12.86 14.08
C ILE A 149 10.74 12.93 13.03
N GLU A 150 11.91 12.35 13.30
CA GLU A 150 13.03 12.33 12.36
C GLU A 150 12.65 11.61 11.04
N GLN A 151 11.98 10.46 11.12
CA GLN A 151 11.44 9.77 9.94
C GLN A 151 10.42 10.63 9.19
N GLY A 152 9.51 11.29 9.91
CA GLY A 152 8.51 12.19 9.32
C GLY A 152 9.16 13.34 8.56
N GLU A 153 10.21 13.95 9.11
CA GLU A 153 11.00 14.99 8.45
C GLU A 153 11.72 14.48 7.20
N ILE A 154 12.34 13.28 7.25
CA ILE A 154 12.97 12.63 6.09
C ILE A 154 11.95 12.41 4.97
N ILE A 155 10.80 11.82 5.28
CA ILE A 155 9.75 11.51 4.31
C ILE A 155 9.20 12.81 3.70
N LEU A 156 8.94 13.84 4.52
CA LEU A 156 8.47 15.13 4.05
C LEU A 156 9.48 15.80 3.10
N ASN A 157 10.78 15.71 3.42
CA ASN A 157 11.84 16.27 2.58
C ASN A 157 11.94 15.54 1.24
N ILE A 158 11.82 14.21 1.22
CA ILE A 158 11.76 13.43 -0.03
C ILE A 158 10.53 13.83 -0.83
N TYR A 159 9.36 13.94 -0.19
CA TYR A 159 8.12 14.33 -0.86
C TYR A 159 8.19 15.76 -1.43
N ARG A 160 8.85 16.70 -0.74
CA ARG A 160 9.08 18.06 -1.25
C ARG A 160 9.98 18.04 -2.50
N LYS A 161 11.03 17.22 -2.50
CA LYS A 161 11.95 17.06 -3.65
C LYS A 161 11.23 16.41 -4.84
N ASP A 162 10.46 15.35 -4.60
CA ASP A 162 9.73 14.63 -5.66
C ASP A 162 8.53 15.44 -6.23
N SER A 163 8.05 16.45 -5.50
CA SER A 163 6.95 17.33 -5.94
C SER A 163 7.35 18.37 -7.00
N GLY A 164 8.64 18.54 -7.28
CA GLY A 164 9.17 19.53 -8.23
C GLY A 164 9.09 20.99 -7.75
N PRO A 165 9.57 21.95 -8.55
CA PRO A 165 9.67 23.36 -8.15
C PRO A 165 8.30 24.05 -8.01
N ASN A 166 7.31 23.67 -8.83
CA ASN A 166 5.97 24.30 -8.86
C ASN A 166 4.84 23.27 -8.67
N PRO A 167 4.65 22.71 -7.46
CA PRO A 167 3.56 21.78 -7.19
C PRO A 167 2.20 22.47 -7.17
N SER A 168 1.14 21.71 -7.48
CA SER A 168 -0.25 22.20 -7.41
C SER A 168 -0.60 22.71 -6.01
N GLU A 169 -1.58 23.63 -5.94
CA GLU A 169 -2.02 24.25 -4.68
C GLU A 169 -2.42 23.20 -3.62
N LEU A 170 -3.17 22.16 -4.02
CA LEU A 170 -3.55 21.07 -3.13
C LEU A 170 -2.34 20.30 -2.58
N LYS A 171 -1.31 20.06 -3.42
CA LYS A 171 -0.06 19.42 -2.98
C LYS A 171 0.72 20.32 -2.03
N ARG A 172 0.81 21.62 -2.32
CA ARG A 172 1.44 22.63 -1.44
C ARG A 172 0.77 22.68 -0.08
N LEU A 173 -0.56 22.73 -0.05
CA LEU A 173 -1.34 22.73 1.19
C LEU A 173 -1.09 21.46 2.01
N THR A 174 -1.02 20.30 1.34
CA THR A 174 -0.71 19.02 2.00
C THR A 174 0.70 19.02 2.60
N ILE A 175 1.69 19.56 1.90
CA ILE A 175 3.07 19.72 2.40
C ILE A 175 3.09 20.64 3.60
N ALA A 176 2.42 21.80 3.51
CA ALA A 176 2.37 22.80 4.57
C ALA A 176 1.74 22.23 5.85
N ARG A 177 0.59 21.54 5.74
CA ARG A 177 -0.07 20.90 6.89
C ARG A 177 0.78 19.82 7.55
N ARG A 178 1.48 19.01 6.76
CA ARG A 178 2.41 18.00 7.30
C ARG A 178 3.61 18.65 7.99
N ALA A 179 4.16 19.72 7.42
CA ALA A 179 5.24 20.49 8.01
C ALA A 179 4.82 21.12 9.34
N GLU A 180 3.66 21.78 9.38
CA GLU A 180 3.10 22.39 10.59
C GLU A 180 2.91 21.36 11.71
N LYS A 181 2.34 20.18 11.38
CA LYS A 181 2.18 19.08 12.34
C LYS A 181 3.52 18.63 12.91
N LEU A 182 4.52 18.38 12.06
CA LEU A 182 5.86 17.95 12.51
C LEU A 182 6.56 19.02 13.34
N LEU A 183 6.41 20.30 12.98
CA LEU A 183 6.94 21.41 13.78
C LEU A 183 6.31 21.46 15.17
N ALA A 184 4.99 21.29 15.27
CA ALA A 184 4.29 21.24 16.56
C ALA A 184 4.72 20.04 17.41
N GLU A 185 4.86 18.86 16.81
CA GLU A 185 5.35 17.65 17.48
C GLU A 185 6.79 17.82 17.96
N ARG A 186 7.67 18.40 17.13
CA ARG A 186 9.06 18.70 17.49
C ARG A 186 9.16 19.69 18.64
N SER A 187 8.38 20.77 18.63
CA SER A 187 8.37 21.74 19.72
C SER A 187 7.97 21.09 21.04
N ARG A 188 6.94 20.23 21.04
CA ARG A 188 6.53 19.46 22.21
C ARG A 188 7.63 18.49 22.66
N PHE A 189 8.26 17.80 21.72
CA PHE A 189 9.36 16.88 21.99
C PHE A 189 10.55 17.58 22.68
N ILE A 190 10.92 18.78 22.23
CA ILE A 190 12.01 19.57 22.83
C ILE A 190 11.68 19.97 24.27
N VAL A 191 10.43 20.36 24.54
CA VAL A 191 9.97 20.70 25.90
C VAL A 191 10.05 19.46 26.81
N ASP A 192 9.51 18.33 26.36
CA ASP A 192 9.58 17.05 27.11
C ASP A 192 11.05 16.64 27.35
N GLY A 193 11.93 16.90 26.38
CA GLY A 193 13.36 16.56 26.42
C GLY A 193 14.13 17.22 27.56
N ARG A 194 13.66 18.35 28.10
CA ARG A 194 14.28 19.01 29.26
C ARG A 194 14.31 18.12 30.50
N ILE A 195 13.28 17.28 30.67
CA ILE A 195 13.16 16.33 31.78
C ILE A 195 14.27 15.27 31.72
N TYR A 196 14.60 14.81 30.51
CA TYR A 196 15.52 13.68 30.31
C TYR A 196 16.97 14.11 30.10
N LEU A 197 17.19 15.24 29.42
CA LEU A 197 18.52 15.72 29.02
C LEU A 197 19.17 16.65 30.07
N GLN A 198 18.45 17.00 31.15
CA GLN A 198 18.95 17.90 32.21
C GLN A 198 19.53 19.21 31.64
N MET A 199 18.88 19.78 30.63
CA MET A 199 19.27 21.08 30.10
C MET A 199 18.88 22.15 31.12
N ASP A 200 19.86 22.83 31.72
CA ASP A 200 19.64 23.87 32.74
C ASP A 200 18.75 25.01 32.21
N ASP A 201 17.93 25.57 33.11
CA ASP A 201 16.95 26.66 32.90
C ASP A 201 17.57 28.04 32.53
N GLU A 202 18.85 28.13 32.15
CA GLU A 202 19.55 29.40 31.90
C GLU A 202 19.41 29.93 30.45
N PHE A 203 18.29 29.71 29.77
CA PHE A 203 18.02 30.32 28.44
C PHE A 203 16.74 31.17 28.37
N GLU A 204 16.27 31.69 29.51
CA GLU A 204 15.27 32.75 29.55
C GLU A 204 15.73 33.96 30.37
N ARG A 205 16.78 34.66 29.90
CA ARG A 205 16.97 36.08 30.25
C ARG A 205 17.87 36.84 29.28
N SER A 206 17.41 36.99 28.03
CA SER A 206 17.86 38.11 27.19
C SER A 206 16.85 38.38 26.07
N ASN A 207 15.61 38.69 26.46
CA ASN A 207 14.65 39.37 25.58
C ASN A 207 14.04 40.55 26.35
N GLU A 208 14.89 41.50 26.75
CA GLU A 208 14.48 42.90 26.84
C GLU A 208 14.96 43.56 25.55
N SER A 209 14.11 43.49 24.53
CA SER A 209 14.24 44.28 23.31
C SER A 209 13.89 45.73 23.68
N ASP A 210 14.93 46.52 23.90
CA ASP A 210 14.85 47.96 24.01
C ASP A 210 14.27 48.55 22.72
N GLY A 211 13.20 49.33 22.87
CA GLY A 211 12.44 49.88 21.77
C GLY A 211 13.22 50.98 21.04
N ARG A 212 13.57 50.74 19.78
CA ARG A 212 13.82 51.84 18.84
C ARG A 212 13.45 51.45 17.41
N ALA A 213 12.36 52.03 16.94
CA ALA A 213 11.96 52.05 15.55
C ALA A 213 12.78 53.10 14.77
N ASP A 214 13.19 52.75 13.54
CA ASP A 214 13.09 53.51 12.26
C ASP A 214 14.10 53.00 11.20
N PRO A 215 13.94 53.27 9.88
CA PRO A 215 12.83 52.93 8.98
C PRO A 215 13.33 52.31 7.64
N MET A 216 12.42 52.04 6.71
CA MET A 216 12.61 51.44 5.38
C MET A 216 13.74 52.01 4.49
N VAL A 217 14.36 51.15 3.68
CA VAL A 217 14.78 51.45 2.29
C VAL A 217 14.53 50.21 1.42
N GLY A 218 13.73 50.38 0.36
CA GLY A 218 13.53 49.36 -0.67
C GLY A 218 14.53 49.49 -1.81
N GLN A 219 14.67 48.42 -2.60
CA GLN A 219 15.04 48.56 -4.00
C GLN A 219 14.59 47.34 -4.82
N ASP A 220 13.65 47.61 -5.72
CA ASP A 220 13.31 46.77 -6.87
C ASP A 220 14.51 46.63 -7.81
N THR A 221 14.62 45.49 -8.50
CA THR A 221 14.91 45.47 -9.95
C THR A 221 14.49 44.12 -10.53
N LEU A 222 13.59 44.21 -11.50
CA LEU A 222 13.25 43.18 -12.47
C LEU A 222 14.42 43.01 -13.44
N ASP A 223 14.63 41.79 -13.97
CA ASP A 223 15.05 41.59 -15.35
C ASP A 223 14.61 40.19 -15.80
N ASP A 224 13.79 40.18 -16.85
CA ASP A 224 13.36 39.02 -17.64
C ASP A 224 14.44 38.67 -18.67
N GLU A 225 14.72 37.39 -18.92
CA GLU A 225 14.99 36.89 -20.28
C GLU A 225 14.64 35.40 -20.43
N GLU A 226 13.93 35.12 -21.52
CA GLU A 226 13.38 33.86 -21.99
C GLU A 226 14.33 33.23 -23.03
N ILE A 227 14.75 31.96 -22.86
CA ILE A 227 15.20 31.12 -23.99
C ILE A 227 14.72 29.67 -23.81
N LEU A 228 13.92 29.22 -24.78
CA LEU A 228 13.48 27.85 -25.02
C LEU A 228 14.65 26.94 -25.47
N SER A 229 14.61 25.64 -25.12
CA SER A 229 14.77 24.47 -26.02
C SER A 229 15.67 23.33 -25.50
N ASN A 230 15.00 22.17 -25.34
CA ASN A 230 15.36 20.82 -25.79
C ASN A 230 16.50 19.97 -25.14
N ASP A 231 16.05 18.81 -24.65
CA ASP A 231 16.65 17.47 -24.64
C ASP A 231 18.07 17.17 -24.10
N SER A 232 18.08 16.06 -23.35
CA SER A 232 19.10 15.01 -23.27
C SER A 232 20.15 15.08 -22.14
N TYR A 233 20.08 14.05 -21.30
CA TYR A 233 21.17 13.39 -20.58
C TYR A 233 22.41 14.22 -20.21
N SER A 234 22.55 14.53 -18.92
CA SER A 234 23.78 14.22 -18.16
C SER A 234 23.59 14.43 -16.67
N ASN A 235 23.91 13.37 -15.91
CA ASN A 235 24.20 13.41 -14.49
C ASN A 235 25.26 14.49 -14.22
N SER A 236 24.93 15.52 -13.45
CA SER A 236 25.94 16.34 -12.78
C SER A 236 25.92 16.06 -11.28
N SER A 237 26.97 15.35 -10.89
CA SER A 237 27.56 15.24 -9.56
C SER A 237 27.48 16.55 -8.76
N VAL A 238 26.73 16.52 -7.66
CA VAL A 238 27.09 17.30 -6.48
C VAL A 238 27.18 16.32 -5.31
N VAL A 239 28.41 16.11 -4.87
CA VAL A 239 28.72 15.42 -3.61
C VAL A 239 28.31 16.38 -2.50
N GLU A 240 27.12 16.20 -1.93
CA GLU A 240 26.77 16.85 -0.66
C GLU A 240 27.55 16.13 0.44
N VAL A 241 28.70 16.73 0.79
CA VAL A 241 29.41 16.46 2.03
C VAL A 241 28.47 16.90 3.16
N PHE A 242 27.91 15.94 3.89
CA PHE A 242 27.18 16.20 5.13
C PHE A 242 28.17 16.71 6.18
N GLY A 243 28.33 18.04 6.23
CA GLY A 243 29.06 18.71 7.29
C GLY A 243 28.44 18.38 8.64
N ARG A 244 29.30 18.06 9.60
CA ARG A 244 28.96 17.83 11.01
C ARG A 244 28.37 19.13 11.59
N ALA A 245 27.05 19.27 11.55
CA ALA A 245 26.37 20.41 12.18
C ALA A 245 26.55 20.29 13.70
N SER A 246 27.29 21.22 14.28
CA SER A 246 27.44 21.35 15.73
C SER A 246 26.11 21.84 16.30
N CYS A 247 25.55 21.12 17.29
CA CYS A 247 24.27 21.42 17.94
C CYS A 247 24.28 22.71 18.82
N ASN A 248 25.21 23.64 18.58
CA ASN A 248 25.40 24.83 19.42
C ASN A 248 24.71 26.09 18.86
N ASP A 249 23.90 25.94 17.81
CA ASP A 249 23.10 27.02 17.23
C ASP A 249 21.60 26.73 17.47
N PRO A 250 20.86 27.58 18.22
CA PRO A 250 19.42 27.41 18.49
C PRO A 250 18.55 27.41 17.23
N THR A 251 19.12 27.76 16.07
CA THR A 251 18.43 27.76 14.77
C THR A 251 18.68 26.50 13.93
N SER A 252 19.50 25.55 14.41
CA SER A 252 19.74 24.29 13.71
C SER A 252 18.55 23.33 13.91
N SER A 253 17.76 23.18 12.84
CA SER A 253 16.57 22.32 12.73
C SER A 253 16.88 20.83 12.93
N CYS A 254 17.11 20.38 14.16
CA CYS A 254 17.34 18.98 14.47
C CYS A 254 16.61 18.55 15.76
N VAL A 255 16.02 17.35 15.73
CA VAL A 255 15.46 16.69 16.92
C VAL A 255 16.62 16.37 17.88
N PRO A 256 16.61 16.83 19.15
CA PRO A 256 17.71 16.62 20.09
C PRO A 256 17.68 15.20 20.67
N LEU A 257 18.13 14.24 19.87
CA LEU A 257 18.34 12.84 20.30
C LEU A 257 19.76 12.64 20.84
N PRO A 258 19.99 11.69 21.77
CA PRO A 258 21.34 11.35 22.26
C PRO A 258 22.38 11.13 21.15
N SER A 259 22.00 10.54 20.01
CA SER A 259 22.86 10.34 18.84
C SER A 259 23.41 11.63 18.23
N LYS A 260 22.72 12.78 18.39
CA LYS A 260 23.19 14.09 17.92
C LYS A 260 24.28 14.68 18.81
N PHE A 261 24.28 14.33 20.09
CA PHE A 261 25.30 14.75 21.04
C PHE A 261 26.51 13.82 21.03
N GLY A 262 26.29 12.53 20.76
CA GLY A 262 27.30 11.49 20.68
C GLY A 262 27.68 10.90 22.04
N SER A 263 28.15 9.64 22.01
CA SER A 263 28.35 8.80 23.20
C SER A 263 29.20 9.46 24.30
N ALA A 264 30.29 10.14 23.92
CA ALA A 264 31.20 10.77 24.87
C ALA A 264 30.54 11.92 25.65
N TYR A 265 29.72 12.74 24.98
CA TYR A 265 29.00 13.84 25.60
C TYR A 265 27.90 13.33 26.53
N CYS A 266 27.14 12.30 26.11
CA CYS A 266 26.11 11.69 26.93
C CYS A 266 26.67 11.06 28.21
N LYS A 267 27.86 10.46 28.14
CA LYS A 267 28.57 9.93 29.32
C LYS A 267 29.01 11.05 30.26
N ALA A 268 29.55 12.15 29.73
CA ALA A 268 29.96 13.30 30.53
C ALA A 268 28.79 13.96 31.29
N ASN A 269 27.61 13.99 30.67
CA ASN A 269 26.40 14.61 31.22
C ASN A 269 25.45 13.60 31.89
N LYS A 270 25.92 12.39 32.22
CA LYS A 270 25.22 11.36 33.02
C LYS A 270 23.93 10.78 32.43
N PHE A 271 23.60 11.01 31.16
CA PHE A 271 22.45 10.39 30.48
C PHE A 271 22.82 9.21 29.55
N HIS A 272 23.89 8.48 29.88
CA HIS A 272 24.36 7.29 29.14
C HIS A 272 23.31 6.18 28.96
N HIS A 273 22.38 6.01 29.89
CA HIS A 273 21.29 5.03 29.76
C HIS A 273 20.38 5.33 28.56
N LEU A 274 20.20 6.61 28.18
CA LEU A 274 19.45 6.99 26.97
C LEU A 274 20.16 6.56 25.69
N VAL A 275 21.50 6.50 25.70
CA VAL A 275 22.31 6.05 24.55
C VAL A 275 22.08 4.58 24.27
N GLU A 276 22.01 3.74 25.30
CA GLU A 276 21.74 2.32 25.16
C GLU A 276 20.33 2.06 24.63
N MET A 277 19.32 2.76 25.17
CA MET A 277 17.94 2.65 24.70
C MET A 277 17.79 3.14 23.26
N GLU A 278 18.38 4.28 22.89
CA GLU A 278 18.35 4.78 21.52
C GLU A 278 19.06 3.83 20.56
N LEU A 279 20.17 3.22 20.97
CA LEU A 279 20.91 2.26 20.14
C LEU A 279 20.06 1.02 19.82
N GLU A 280 19.39 0.44 20.82
CA GLU A 280 18.48 -0.70 20.60
C GLU A 280 17.32 -0.31 19.65
N LEU A 281 16.71 0.87 19.87
CA LEU A 281 15.62 1.35 19.01
C LEU A 281 16.09 1.60 17.56
N HIS A 282 17.30 2.12 17.35
CA HIS A 282 17.90 2.25 16.00
C HIS A 282 18.13 0.90 15.32
N MET A 283 18.45 -0.16 16.06
CA MET A 283 18.54 -1.52 15.49
C MET A 283 17.17 -1.99 14.99
N GLY A 284 16.11 -1.76 15.77
CA GLY A 284 14.74 -2.03 15.33
C GLY A 284 14.36 -1.21 14.09
N GLN A 285 14.75 0.07 14.06
CA GLN A 285 14.47 0.99 12.96
C GLN A 285 15.20 0.60 11.68
N ALA A 286 16.45 0.15 11.82
CA ALA A 286 17.24 -0.39 10.73
C ALA A 286 16.60 -1.67 10.15
N ASN A 287 16.09 -2.57 11.00
CA ASN A 287 15.39 -3.78 10.55
C ASN A 287 14.13 -3.44 9.75
N ASP A 288 13.31 -2.52 10.25
CA ASP A 288 12.09 -2.08 9.56
C ASP A 288 12.41 -1.41 8.21
N ALA A 289 13.43 -0.55 8.18
CA ALA A 289 13.87 0.11 6.95
C ALA A 289 14.45 -0.88 5.92
N LEU A 290 15.22 -1.88 6.35
CA LEU A 290 15.74 -2.92 5.47
C LEU A 290 14.63 -3.83 4.94
N HIS A 291 13.67 -4.21 5.79
CA HIS A 291 12.51 -5.00 5.36
C HIS A 291 11.68 -4.25 4.32
N GLY A 292 11.37 -2.96 4.58
CA GLY A 292 10.70 -2.10 3.61
C GLY A 292 11.49 -1.96 2.30
N LEU A 293 12.83 -1.86 2.40
CA LEU A 293 13.70 -1.80 1.23
C LEU A 293 13.66 -3.10 0.42
N HIS A 294 13.66 -4.26 1.08
CA HIS A 294 13.53 -5.55 0.41
C HIS A 294 12.24 -5.64 -0.39
N LEU A 295 11.09 -5.34 0.24
CA LEU A 295 9.78 -5.38 -0.39
C LEU A 295 9.71 -4.42 -1.59
N ALA A 296 10.17 -3.17 -1.42
CA ALA A 296 10.14 -2.18 -2.49
C ALA A 296 11.03 -2.59 -3.69
N LEU A 297 12.22 -3.14 -3.45
CA LEU A 297 13.09 -3.61 -4.54
C LEU A 297 12.54 -4.86 -5.23
N ALA A 298 11.90 -5.74 -4.47
CA ALA A 298 11.18 -6.90 -4.97
C ALA A 298 10.02 -6.49 -5.90
N ASP A 299 9.13 -5.62 -5.43
CA ASP A 299 8.00 -5.10 -6.19
C ASP A 299 8.48 -4.39 -7.46
N LYS A 300 9.55 -3.61 -7.36
CA LYS A 300 10.17 -2.96 -8.52
C LYS A 300 10.58 -3.99 -9.58
N ALA A 301 11.23 -5.08 -9.17
CA ALA A 301 11.67 -6.13 -10.08
C ALA A 301 10.48 -6.85 -10.75
N VAL A 302 9.41 -7.10 -9.99
CA VAL A 302 8.16 -7.68 -10.47
C VAL A 302 7.50 -6.78 -11.50
N ILE A 303 7.21 -5.52 -11.16
CA ILE A 303 6.51 -4.58 -12.05
C ILE A 303 7.33 -4.35 -13.32
N PHE A 304 8.65 -4.26 -13.21
CA PHE A 304 9.51 -4.11 -14.37
C PHE A 304 9.36 -5.27 -15.38
N ARG A 305 9.21 -6.50 -14.90
CA ARG A 305 9.04 -7.69 -15.77
C ARG A 305 7.61 -7.92 -16.21
N GLY A 306 6.66 -7.81 -15.29
CA GLY A 306 5.26 -8.16 -15.47
C GLY A 306 4.47 -7.08 -16.19
N VAL A 307 4.85 -5.81 -16.06
CA VAL A 307 4.09 -4.67 -16.57
C VAL A 307 4.89 -3.83 -17.56
N VAL A 308 6.14 -3.47 -17.22
CA VAL A 308 6.90 -2.47 -18.01
C VAL A 308 7.45 -3.07 -19.31
N ARG A 309 8.13 -4.22 -19.25
CA ARG A 309 8.63 -4.93 -20.44
C ARG A 309 7.56 -5.29 -21.48
N PRO A 310 6.41 -5.85 -21.10
CA PRO A 310 5.35 -6.22 -22.04
C PRO A 310 4.40 -5.07 -22.42
N ALA A 311 4.60 -3.86 -21.91
CA ALA A 311 3.70 -2.75 -22.23
C ALA A 311 3.78 -2.39 -23.72
N MET A 312 2.71 -2.68 -24.46
CA MET A 312 2.66 -2.55 -25.92
C MET A 312 2.29 -1.13 -26.38
N ASN A 313 1.56 -0.38 -25.57
CA ASN A 313 1.07 0.95 -25.92
C ASN A 313 1.59 2.05 -24.98
N TYR A 314 1.53 3.29 -25.45
CA TYR A 314 2.05 4.46 -24.73
C TYR A 314 1.39 4.67 -23.36
N SER A 315 0.08 4.44 -23.26
CA SER A 315 -0.69 4.60 -22.02
C SER A 315 -0.24 3.58 -20.96
N MET A 316 -0.15 2.29 -21.32
CA MET A 316 0.34 1.24 -20.44
C MET A 316 1.78 1.49 -20.01
N ARG A 317 2.65 1.94 -20.92
CA ARG A 317 4.03 2.31 -20.57
C ARG A 317 4.07 3.43 -19.55
N THR A 318 3.31 4.49 -19.79
CA THR A 318 3.22 5.65 -18.88
C THR A 318 2.75 5.22 -17.49
N TRP A 319 1.68 4.42 -17.43
CA TRP A 319 1.15 3.88 -16.18
C TRP A 319 2.17 2.98 -15.45
N ALA A 320 2.84 2.09 -16.18
CA ALA A 320 3.86 1.21 -15.63
C ALA A 320 5.05 1.99 -15.04
N TRP A 321 5.48 3.07 -15.70
CA TRP A 321 6.52 3.95 -15.18
C TRP A 321 6.05 4.79 -13.99
N GLN A 322 4.78 5.21 -13.93
CA GLN A 322 4.22 5.84 -12.72
C GLN A 322 4.28 4.89 -11.52
N MET A 323 3.99 3.60 -11.71
CA MET A 323 4.16 2.60 -10.65
C MET A 323 5.62 2.47 -10.20
N ILE A 324 6.57 2.41 -11.15
CA ILE A 324 8.00 2.41 -10.82
C ILE A 324 8.38 3.66 -10.02
N HIS A 325 7.93 4.85 -10.42
CA HIS A 325 8.26 6.07 -9.71
C HIS A 325 7.75 6.06 -8.26
N SER A 326 6.54 5.54 -8.04
CA SER A 326 5.98 5.37 -6.69
C SER A 326 6.81 4.42 -5.82
N ILE A 327 7.24 3.28 -6.40
CA ILE A 327 8.13 2.33 -5.72
C ILE A 327 9.50 2.96 -5.47
N ASP A 328 10.04 3.72 -6.42
CA ASP A 328 11.32 4.42 -6.27
C ASP A 328 11.30 5.44 -5.15
N THR A 329 10.18 6.13 -4.94
CA THR A 329 10.00 6.99 -3.75
C THR A 329 10.08 6.15 -2.46
N SER A 330 9.48 4.96 -2.43
CA SER A 330 9.54 4.05 -1.28
C SER A 330 10.97 3.52 -1.03
N VAL A 331 11.69 3.16 -2.09
CA VAL A 331 13.12 2.77 -2.03
C VAL A 331 13.97 3.92 -1.48
N LYS A 332 13.76 5.16 -1.96
CA LYS A 332 14.47 6.35 -1.45
C LYS A 332 14.18 6.58 0.04
N GLN A 333 12.93 6.42 0.47
CA GLN A 333 12.54 6.59 1.88
C GLN A 333 13.26 5.57 2.77
N CYS A 334 13.11 4.27 2.47
CA CYS A 334 13.72 3.20 3.25
C CYS A 334 15.26 3.34 3.29
N ALA A 335 15.89 3.63 2.15
CA ALA A 335 17.34 3.81 2.08
C ALA A 335 17.84 5.03 2.87
N THR A 336 17.08 6.13 2.86
CA THR A 336 17.47 7.35 3.59
C THR A 336 17.31 7.17 5.10
N ILE A 337 16.20 6.56 5.53
CA ILE A 337 15.97 6.21 6.94
C ILE A 337 17.10 5.28 7.42
N TYR A 338 17.38 4.19 6.70
CA TYR A 338 18.45 3.27 7.07
C TYR A 338 19.81 3.95 7.23
N ARG A 339 20.20 4.82 6.26
CA ARG A 339 21.47 5.56 6.35
C ARG A 339 21.51 6.47 7.57
N GLN A 340 20.40 7.13 7.89
CA GLN A 340 20.31 7.99 9.06
C GLN A 340 20.44 7.18 10.37
N CYS A 341 19.76 6.04 10.48
CA CYS A 341 19.92 5.11 11.60
C CYS A 341 21.37 4.63 11.73
N TRP A 342 22.00 4.27 10.62
CA TRP A 342 23.40 3.81 10.61
C TRP A 342 24.38 4.87 11.11
N LEU A 343 24.22 6.13 10.67
CA LEU A 343 25.01 7.25 11.20
C LEU A 343 24.75 7.50 12.69
N ALA A 344 23.51 7.38 13.14
CA ALA A 344 23.16 7.50 14.55
C ALA A 344 23.79 6.39 15.40
N MET A 345 23.76 5.13 14.94
CA MET A 345 24.43 4.00 15.59
C MET A 345 25.94 4.24 15.75
N ILE A 346 26.60 4.78 14.72
CA ILE A 346 28.02 5.16 14.80
C ILE A 346 28.25 6.26 15.86
N ALA A 347 27.41 7.29 15.89
CA ALA A 347 27.52 8.40 16.84
C ALA A 347 27.30 7.96 18.31
N LEU A 348 26.43 6.97 18.53
CA LEU A 348 26.18 6.34 19.83
C LEU A 348 27.30 5.39 20.27
N GLY A 349 28.23 5.05 19.37
CA GLY A 349 29.38 4.20 19.66
C GLY A 349 29.04 2.71 19.60
N ALA A 350 28.24 2.29 18.62
CA ALA A 350 27.92 0.89 18.37
C ALA A 350 29.18 0.01 18.28
N GLY A 351 29.12 -1.18 18.89
CA GLY A 351 30.23 -2.16 18.85
C GLY A 351 30.46 -2.76 17.47
N SER A 352 31.63 -3.38 17.27
CA SER A 352 32.02 -4.02 15.99
C SER A 352 30.98 -5.06 15.54
N GLU A 353 30.41 -5.83 16.46
CA GLU A 353 29.40 -6.86 16.14
C GLU A 353 28.14 -6.26 15.50
N ILE A 354 27.70 -5.08 15.96
CA ILE A 354 26.53 -4.38 15.41
C ILE A 354 26.87 -3.83 14.02
N LEU A 355 28.07 -3.27 13.84
CA LEU A 355 28.50 -2.69 12.56
C LEU A 355 28.85 -3.76 11.50
N ASP A 356 29.25 -4.96 11.91
CA ASP A 356 29.41 -6.10 11.01
C ASP A 356 28.06 -6.57 10.46
N ARG A 357 27.00 -6.48 11.28
CA ARG A 357 25.62 -6.80 10.89
C ARG A 357 24.99 -5.69 10.06
N TYR A 358 25.10 -4.43 10.48
CA TYR A 358 24.50 -3.27 9.82
C TYR A 358 25.59 -2.45 9.10
N GLN A 359 25.76 -2.70 7.80
CA GLN A 359 26.84 -2.09 7.01
C GLN A 359 26.38 -0.86 6.23
N GLU A 360 27.31 -0.08 5.70
CA GLU A 360 26.98 1.10 4.90
C GLU A 360 26.16 0.76 3.65
N LEU A 361 25.07 1.51 3.42
CA LEU A 361 24.20 1.35 2.26
C LEU A 361 24.63 2.27 1.09
N GLN A 362 25.42 1.72 0.17
CA GLN A 362 25.86 2.44 -1.02
C GLN A 362 24.77 2.56 -2.09
N LYS A 363 24.90 3.56 -2.98
CA LYS A 363 23.97 3.75 -4.12
C LYS A 363 24.01 2.58 -5.11
N SER A 364 25.18 1.95 -5.27
CA SER A 364 25.38 0.74 -6.09
C SER A 364 24.50 -0.42 -5.62
N HIS A 365 24.29 -0.56 -4.30
CA HIS A 365 23.46 -1.61 -3.70
C HIS A 365 21.96 -1.49 -4.05
N LEU A 366 21.51 -0.27 -4.42
CA LEU A 366 20.13 0.00 -4.80
C LEU A 366 19.89 -0.20 -6.31
N SER A 367 20.96 -0.41 -7.08
CA SER A 367 20.86 -0.69 -8.51
C SER A 367 20.46 -2.14 -8.71
N THR A 368 19.15 -2.39 -8.57
CA THR A 368 18.54 -3.69 -8.83
C THR A 368 18.67 -3.99 -10.32
N SER A 369 19.73 -4.70 -10.71
CA SER A 369 19.73 -5.31 -12.03
C SER A 369 18.60 -6.34 -12.05
N ALA A 370 17.68 -6.21 -13.01
CA ALA A 370 16.63 -7.21 -13.21
C ALA A 370 17.21 -8.63 -13.45
N ALA A 371 18.51 -8.77 -13.70
CA ALA A 371 19.24 -10.03 -13.83
C ALA A 371 19.62 -10.68 -12.48
N ALA A 372 19.80 -9.91 -11.40
CA ALA A 372 20.02 -10.47 -10.05
C ALA A 372 18.81 -11.30 -9.58
N PHE A 373 17.65 -11.01 -10.16
CA PHE A 373 16.37 -11.65 -9.93
C PHE A 373 16.07 -12.78 -10.95
N THR A 374 17.06 -13.34 -11.65
CA THR A 374 16.88 -14.53 -12.53
C THR A 374 17.48 -15.76 -11.86
N GLN A 375 16.65 -16.72 -11.45
CA GLN A 375 17.09 -17.94 -10.74
C GLN A 375 17.81 -18.96 -11.64
N GLY A 376 17.62 -18.92 -12.97
CA GLY A 376 18.24 -19.87 -13.92
C GLY A 376 19.77 -19.78 -14.07
N ALA A 377 20.46 -18.97 -13.26
CA ALA A 377 21.92 -18.80 -13.27
C ALA A 377 22.50 -18.95 -11.84
N HIS A 378 21.88 -19.81 -11.02
CA HIS A 378 22.07 -19.80 -9.57
C HIS A 378 23.47 -20.21 -9.08
N ASP A 379 24.25 -20.92 -9.88
CA ASP A 379 25.52 -21.45 -9.38
C ASP A 379 26.67 -20.42 -9.34
N HIS A 380 26.50 -19.20 -9.88
CA HIS A 380 27.60 -18.22 -9.98
C HIS A 380 27.26 -16.76 -9.57
N ARG A 381 26.02 -16.45 -9.14
CA ARG A 381 25.57 -15.05 -9.00
C ARG A 381 25.07 -14.61 -7.62
N SER A 382 24.95 -15.51 -6.64
CA SER A 382 24.66 -15.15 -5.24
C SER A 382 25.74 -14.23 -4.64
N SER A 383 26.96 -14.26 -5.19
CA SER A 383 28.11 -13.42 -4.82
C SER A 383 28.00 -11.95 -5.23
N GLN A 384 27.00 -11.55 -6.02
CA GLN A 384 26.79 -10.15 -6.45
C GLN A 384 25.65 -9.44 -5.71
N LEU A 385 24.94 -10.13 -4.81
CA LEU A 385 23.86 -9.51 -4.05
C LEU A 385 24.44 -8.64 -2.92
N PRO A 386 23.90 -7.43 -2.70
CA PRO A 386 24.30 -6.61 -1.57
C PRO A 386 24.10 -7.33 -0.22
N TRP A 387 24.95 -7.00 0.75
CA TRP A 387 25.00 -7.61 2.08
C TRP A 387 23.63 -7.67 2.79
N PHE A 388 22.76 -6.67 2.59
CA PHE A 388 21.47 -6.56 3.27
C PHE A 388 20.46 -7.64 2.86
N TRP A 389 20.67 -8.36 1.76
CA TRP A 389 19.86 -9.54 1.39
C TRP A 389 20.13 -10.77 2.25
N MET A 390 21.21 -10.76 3.04
CA MET A 390 21.68 -11.90 3.84
C MET A 390 21.68 -11.63 5.36
N ILE A 391 21.23 -10.45 5.80
CA ILE A 391 21.39 -9.96 7.18
C ILE A 391 20.73 -10.86 8.24
N ASP A 392 19.61 -11.52 7.90
CA ASP A 392 18.83 -12.36 8.84
C ASP A 392 18.96 -13.87 8.55
N ILE A 393 19.94 -14.26 7.72
CA ILE A 393 20.20 -15.66 7.40
C ILE A 393 21.34 -16.15 8.31
N PRO A 394 21.12 -17.14 9.20
CA PRO A 394 22.21 -17.74 9.96
C PRO A 394 23.22 -18.38 8.99
N LYS A 395 24.52 -18.15 9.22
CA LYS A 395 25.62 -18.61 8.34
C LYS A 395 25.63 -20.12 8.05
N ASP A 396 24.98 -20.91 8.91
CA ASP A 396 24.95 -22.38 8.85
C ASP A 396 23.64 -22.98 8.31
N THR A 397 22.66 -22.17 7.87
CA THR A 397 21.38 -22.69 7.36
C THR A 397 21.47 -22.99 5.87
N ASP A 398 21.29 -24.26 5.49
CA ASP A 398 21.13 -24.68 4.09
C ASP A 398 19.99 -23.88 3.43
N SER A 399 20.38 -22.87 2.65
CA SER A 399 19.73 -22.37 1.44
C SER A 399 18.21 -22.12 1.47
N LYS A 400 17.71 -21.38 2.47
CA LYS A 400 16.53 -20.52 2.27
C LYS A 400 16.98 -19.06 2.20
N SER A 401 17.57 -18.69 1.06
CA SER A 401 17.86 -17.28 0.79
C SER A 401 16.54 -16.50 0.86
N TRP A 402 16.56 -15.30 1.46
CA TRP A 402 15.45 -14.35 1.42
C TRP A 402 14.85 -14.20 0.01
N LEU A 403 15.72 -14.30 -1.00
CA LEU A 403 15.36 -14.28 -2.40
C LEU A 403 14.50 -15.50 -2.81
N SER A 404 14.81 -16.70 -2.32
CA SER A 404 14.02 -17.92 -2.58
C SER A 404 12.63 -17.84 -1.95
N GLU A 405 12.53 -17.34 -0.72
CA GLU A 405 11.25 -17.15 -0.04
C GLU A 405 10.40 -16.08 -0.75
N PHE A 406 11.05 -15.02 -1.22
CA PHE A 406 10.41 -14.01 -2.05
C PHE A 406 9.83 -14.60 -3.36
N TYR A 407 10.61 -15.41 -4.08
CA TYR A 407 10.10 -16.07 -5.30
C TYR A 407 8.96 -17.03 -5.01
N HIS A 408 9.05 -17.78 -3.91
CA HIS A 408 8.03 -18.70 -3.48
C HIS A 408 6.68 -17.96 -3.31
N ILE A 409 6.66 -16.90 -2.50
CA ILE A 409 5.45 -16.12 -2.23
C ILE A 409 4.94 -15.43 -3.47
N HIS A 410 5.83 -14.85 -4.27
CA HIS A 410 5.41 -14.15 -5.48
C HIS A 410 4.83 -15.13 -6.51
N TRP A 411 5.41 -16.33 -6.63
CA TRP A 411 4.85 -17.39 -7.47
C TRP A 411 3.47 -17.82 -6.97
N LEU A 412 3.30 -18.03 -5.66
CA LEU A 412 2.02 -18.37 -5.05
C LEU A 412 0.95 -17.28 -5.25
N HIS A 413 1.30 -16.01 -5.03
CA HIS A 413 0.38 -14.89 -5.23
C HIS A 413 -0.02 -14.71 -6.70
N THR A 414 0.94 -14.82 -7.62
CA THR A 414 0.65 -14.70 -9.05
C THR A 414 -0.17 -15.88 -9.56
N LYS A 415 0.08 -17.08 -9.04
CA LYS A 415 -0.76 -18.26 -9.31
C LYS A 415 -2.18 -18.08 -8.77
N ALA A 416 -2.32 -17.73 -7.48
CA ALA A 416 -3.61 -17.50 -6.85
C ALA A 416 -4.40 -16.39 -7.54
N ALA A 417 -3.75 -15.31 -7.97
CA ALA A 417 -4.38 -14.25 -8.76
C ALA A 417 -4.86 -14.79 -10.12
N LYS A 418 -4.05 -15.60 -10.80
CA LYS A 418 -4.41 -16.24 -12.07
C LYS A 418 -5.58 -17.20 -11.91
N ASP A 419 -5.56 -18.09 -10.92
CA ASP A 419 -6.63 -19.05 -10.64
C ASP A 419 -7.93 -18.33 -10.25
N ARG A 420 -7.85 -17.28 -9.42
CA ARG A 420 -9.00 -16.47 -9.04
C ARG A 420 -9.64 -15.72 -10.20
N TRP A 421 -8.85 -15.16 -11.12
CA TRP A 421 -9.41 -14.50 -12.31
C TRP A 421 -10.07 -15.49 -13.27
N GLU A 422 -9.53 -16.72 -13.37
CA GLU A 422 -10.17 -17.80 -14.14
C GLU A 422 -11.51 -18.19 -13.53
N GLU A 423 -11.55 -18.40 -12.20
CA GLU A 423 -12.79 -18.67 -11.45
C GLU A 423 -13.80 -17.53 -11.63
N GLU A 424 -13.40 -16.26 -11.46
CA GLU A 424 -14.29 -15.11 -11.64
C GLU A 424 -14.85 -15.05 -13.07
N ASN A 425 -14.05 -15.36 -14.09
CA ASN A 425 -14.55 -15.42 -15.46
C ASN A 425 -15.61 -16.52 -15.64
N GLU A 426 -15.42 -17.71 -15.05
CA GLU A 426 -16.42 -18.80 -15.07
C GLU A 426 -17.69 -18.42 -14.30
N LEU A 427 -17.54 -17.82 -13.12
CA LEU A 427 -18.65 -17.37 -12.28
C LEU A 427 -19.46 -16.29 -12.98
N VAL A 428 -18.84 -15.22 -13.48
CA VAL A 428 -19.56 -14.11 -14.13
C VAL A 428 -20.21 -14.58 -15.43
N THR A 429 -19.57 -15.48 -16.18
CA THR A 429 -20.17 -16.13 -17.36
C THR A 429 -21.45 -16.88 -16.98
N SER A 430 -21.38 -17.71 -15.93
CA SER A 430 -22.53 -18.46 -15.42
C SER A 430 -23.64 -17.56 -14.87
N GLU A 431 -23.26 -16.53 -14.12
CA GLU A 431 -24.18 -15.53 -13.57
C GLU A 431 -24.95 -14.81 -14.67
N PHE A 432 -24.27 -14.42 -15.75
CA PHE A 432 -24.93 -13.79 -16.89
C PHE A 432 -26.01 -14.70 -17.47
N GLN A 433 -25.68 -15.98 -17.71
CA GLN A 433 -26.65 -16.93 -18.23
C GLN A 433 -27.81 -17.17 -17.25
N TRP A 434 -27.54 -17.22 -15.94
CA TRP A 434 -28.59 -17.33 -14.93
C TRP A 434 -29.52 -16.12 -14.90
N VAL A 435 -29.01 -14.92 -15.16
CA VAL A 435 -29.83 -13.69 -15.24
C VAL A 435 -30.79 -13.75 -16.43
N VAL A 436 -30.30 -14.16 -17.60
CA VAL A 436 -31.16 -14.39 -18.78
C VAL A 436 -32.26 -15.41 -18.44
N ASN A 437 -31.87 -16.57 -17.91
CA ASN A 437 -32.81 -17.63 -17.55
C ASN A 437 -33.83 -17.17 -16.48
N PHE A 438 -33.39 -16.36 -15.52
CA PHE A 438 -34.24 -15.80 -14.48
C PHE A 438 -35.28 -14.85 -15.05
N PHE A 439 -34.90 -13.95 -15.96
CA PHE A 439 -35.84 -13.03 -16.61
C PHE A 439 -36.87 -13.78 -17.44
N GLN A 440 -36.45 -14.79 -18.22
CA GLN A 440 -37.36 -15.65 -18.98
C GLN A 440 -38.33 -16.41 -18.06
N HIS A 441 -37.81 -16.99 -16.96
CA HIS A 441 -38.63 -17.67 -15.97
C HIS A 441 -39.67 -16.73 -15.34
N ARG A 442 -39.25 -15.51 -14.96
CA ARG A 442 -40.13 -14.49 -14.39
C ARG A 442 -41.21 -14.06 -15.39
N ALA A 443 -40.86 -13.84 -16.66
CA ALA A 443 -41.82 -13.52 -17.70
C ALA A 443 -42.87 -14.62 -17.86
N LYS A 444 -42.44 -15.89 -17.96
CA LYS A 444 -43.34 -17.04 -18.01
C LYS A 444 -44.27 -17.12 -16.79
N ARG A 445 -43.73 -16.89 -15.59
CA ARG A 445 -44.52 -16.89 -14.36
C ARG A 445 -45.59 -15.80 -14.35
N TRP A 446 -45.27 -14.60 -14.84
CA TRP A 446 -46.24 -13.52 -14.96
C TRP A 446 -47.30 -13.81 -16.03
N ASN A 447 -46.94 -14.50 -17.11
CA ASN A 447 -47.89 -14.96 -18.11
C ASN A 447 -48.89 -15.99 -17.51
N GLU A 448 -48.43 -16.93 -16.68
CA GLU A 448 -49.32 -17.86 -15.97
C GLU A 448 -50.34 -17.11 -15.08
N ILE A 449 -49.87 -16.10 -14.34
CA ILE A 449 -50.73 -15.26 -13.49
C ILE A 449 -51.70 -14.44 -14.34
N TYR A 450 -51.25 -13.92 -15.49
CA TYR A 450 -52.11 -13.23 -16.45
C TYR A 450 -53.24 -14.13 -16.93
N MET A 451 -52.93 -15.34 -17.39
CA MET A 451 -53.92 -16.29 -17.91
C MET A 451 -54.95 -16.68 -16.84
N ALA A 452 -54.48 -16.93 -15.61
CA ALA A 452 -55.37 -17.24 -14.48
C ALA A 452 -56.34 -16.09 -14.19
N ASN A 453 -55.85 -14.85 -14.06
CA ASN A 453 -56.71 -13.70 -13.76
C ASN A 453 -57.64 -13.32 -14.92
N LYS A 454 -57.19 -13.49 -16.16
CA LYS A 454 -58.03 -13.30 -17.34
C LYS A 454 -59.20 -14.29 -17.35
N SER A 455 -58.93 -15.56 -17.06
CA SER A 455 -59.98 -16.59 -16.97
C SER A 455 -60.96 -16.35 -15.83
N ALA A 456 -60.50 -15.76 -14.72
CA ALA A 456 -61.33 -15.40 -13.57
C ALA A 456 -62.13 -14.09 -13.73
N GLY A 457 -61.97 -13.35 -14.85
CA GLY A 457 -62.64 -12.06 -15.07
C GLY A 457 -62.03 -10.88 -14.29
N ASN A 458 -60.86 -11.04 -13.68
CA ASN A 458 -60.16 -10.00 -12.94
C ASN A 458 -59.31 -9.13 -13.87
N HIS A 459 -59.97 -8.28 -14.66
CA HIS A 459 -59.34 -7.49 -15.72
C HIS A 459 -58.19 -6.58 -15.23
N GLY A 460 -58.32 -5.98 -14.04
CA GLY A 460 -57.27 -5.12 -13.46
C GLY A 460 -56.00 -5.89 -13.11
N ALA A 461 -56.13 -7.01 -12.41
CA ALA A 461 -55.00 -7.88 -12.08
C ALA A 461 -54.36 -8.51 -13.33
N ALA A 462 -55.17 -8.88 -14.32
CA ALA A 462 -54.67 -9.34 -15.61
C ALA A 462 -53.85 -8.26 -16.33
N CYS A 463 -54.33 -7.01 -16.37
CA CYS A 463 -53.58 -5.90 -16.97
C CYS A 463 -52.23 -5.66 -16.28
N TYR A 464 -52.20 -5.69 -14.94
CA TYR A 464 -50.96 -5.55 -14.18
C TYR A 464 -49.98 -6.71 -14.47
N ALA A 465 -50.47 -7.96 -14.47
CA ALA A 465 -49.64 -9.13 -14.76
C ALA A 465 -49.06 -9.08 -16.19
N ALA A 466 -49.86 -8.63 -17.18
CA ALA A 466 -49.38 -8.42 -18.55
C ALA A 466 -48.28 -7.36 -18.63
N ARG A 467 -48.40 -6.26 -17.87
CA ARG A 467 -47.35 -5.24 -17.78
C ARG A 467 -46.07 -5.81 -17.17
N GLN A 468 -46.18 -6.60 -16.10
CA GLN A 468 -45.01 -7.23 -15.46
C GLN A 468 -44.33 -8.23 -16.40
N GLN A 469 -45.11 -9.06 -17.10
CA GLN A 469 -44.59 -9.96 -18.14
C GLN A 469 -43.77 -9.16 -19.17
N ALA A 470 -44.35 -8.10 -19.74
CA ALA A 470 -43.68 -7.28 -20.75
C ALA A 470 -42.37 -6.63 -20.26
N VAL A 471 -42.27 -6.29 -18.96
CA VAL A 471 -41.02 -5.79 -18.37
C VAL A 471 -39.94 -6.89 -18.38
N TYR A 472 -40.27 -8.09 -17.91
CA TYR A 472 -39.32 -9.20 -17.88
C TYR A 472 -38.96 -9.73 -19.27
N ASP A 473 -39.89 -9.73 -20.21
CA ASP A 473 -39.63 -10.06 -21.62
C ASP A 473 -38.57 -9.12 -22.20
N ARG A 474 -38.73 -7.79 -22.04
CA ARG A 474 -37.74 -6.80 -22.50
C ARG A 474 -36.38 -6.97 -21.83
N LEU A 475 -36.35 -7.25 -20.53
CA LEU A 475 -35.10 -7.47 -19.81
C LEU A 475 -34.39 -8.74 -20.30
N ALA A 476 -35.15 -9.81 -20.58
CA ALA A 476 -34.62 -11.04 -21.16
C ALA A 476 -34.05 -10.79 -22.57
N GLU A 477 -34.79 -10.09 -23.43
CA GLU A 477 -34.35 -9.72 -24.77
C GLU A 477 -33.08 -8.86 -24.74
N GLN A 478 -33.05 -7.81 -23.92
CA GLN A 478 -31.87 -6.95 -23.76
C GLN A 478 -30.66 -7.75 -23.26
N ALA A 479 -30.83 -8.58 -22.22
CA ALA A 479 -29.75 -9.40 -21.70
C ALA A 479 -29.23 -10.39 -22.75
N GLN A 480 -30.12 -11.01 -23.52
CA GLN A 480 -29.75 -11.94 -24.59
C GLN A 480 -28.97 -11.23 -25.71
N LEU A 481 -29.37 -10.02 -26.10
CA LEU A 481 -28.66 -9.23 -27.10
C LEU A 481 -27.24 -8.88 -26.63
N ILE A 482 -27.11 -8.39 -25.39
CA ILE A 482 -25.80 -8.08 -24.80
C ILE A 482 -24.92 -9.34 -24.74
N TRP A 483 -25.50 -10.50 -24.38
CA TRP A 483 -24.78 -11.77 -24.37
C TRP A 483 -24.27 -12.17 -25.76
N GLN A 484 -25.11 -12.04 -26.78
CA GLN A 484 -24.78 -12.37 -28.18
C GLN A 484 -23.69 -11.43 -28.74
N GLU A 485 -23.78 -10.13 -28.46
CA GLU A 485 -22.74 -9.16 -28.86
C GLU A 485 -21.37 -9.52 -28.25
N MET A 486 -21.36 -10.10 -27.06
CA MET A 486 -20.13 -10.50 -26.37
C MET A 486 -19.60 -11.88 -26.74
N ASN A 487 -20.41 -12.73 -27.35
CA ASN A 487 -20.08 -14.11 -27.73
C ASN A 487 -20.55 -14.39 -29.17
N PRO A 488 -19.94 -13.74 -30.19
CA PRO A 488 -20.38 -13.90 -31.57
C PRO A 488 -20.25 -15.35 -32.08
N ASP A 489 -19.35 -16.14 -31.50
CA ASP A 489 -19.11 -17.54 -31.89
C ASP A 489 -20.23 -18.51 -31.42
N ASP A 490 -20.97 -18.18 -30.35
CA ASP A 490 -22.10 -19.00 -29.87
C ASP A 490 -23.33 -18.91 -30.80
N ILE A 491 -23.39 -17.87 -31.64
CA ILE A 491 -24.48 -17.67 -32.62
C ILE A 491 -24.44 -18.74 -33.72
N ALA A 492 -23.25 -19.24 -34.06
CA ALA A 492 -23.07 -20.26 -35.10
C ALA A 492 -23.66 -21.63 -34.69
N CYS A 493 -23.73 -21.92 -33.39
CA CYS A 493 -24.21 -23.20 -32.88
C CYS A 493 -25.75 -23.29 -32.79
N HIS A 494 -26.46 -22.17 -32.67
CA HIS A 494 -27.93 -22.16 -32.51
C HIS A 494 -28.74 -22.05 -33.80
N HIS A 495 -28.09 -21.77 -34.94
CA HIS A 495 -28.74 -21.79 -36.26
C HIS A 495 -28.58 -23.11 -37.03
N GLY A 496 -27.99 -24.13 -36.37
CA GLY A 496 -27.74 -25.46 -36.94
C GLY A 496 -28.37 -26.60 -36.15
N THR A 497 -29.67 -26.53 -35.88
CA THR A 497 -30.50 -27.71 -35.51
C THR A 497 -31.93 -27.54 -36.01
#